data_AF-A0A2W4P0M4-F1
#
_entry.id   AF-A0A2W4P0M4-F1
#
_cell.length_a   1.000
_cell.length_b   1.000
_cell.length_c   1.000
_cell.angle_alpha   90.00
_cell.angle_beta   90.00
_cell.angle_gamma   90.00
#
_symmetry.space_group_name_H-M   'P 1'
#
loop_
_entity.id
_entity.type
_entity.pdbx_description
1 polymer ?
#
loop_
_entity_poly.entity_id
_entity_poly.type
_entity_poly.pdbx_seq_one_letter_code
_entity_poly.pdbx_strand_id
1 'polypeptide(L)'
;IEDVGIAVMTHSADSKDFYISDNVMIGRHDPDTLIGWYGFENSSPLTSYYAVKVYGQGHVISHNYIAYFHDGICVDTHGLPEPGKECVSIDIYRNDIFNMSDDFIEADGGVHNIRVFENRGFNSYHAGLSAQPIFGGPVYFIRNVCYNIPGTALKYMVRPAGIYTYHNTFIAEAAITIFSNGHFRNNLFIGPSDNRHSLSAATLTTYSTLDYNGYRKKNGNRMPYRWRRPADERSNHTDEKNLITIEAATLREFSKKTGLEQHGIEVDADIFENVSLPDPQKRGKVYPVAGYDFQLRKNSAAVDAGVVIPNINDQYTGKAPDLGAYERGRPIPIYGPRPRP
;
A
#
# COMPACT_ATOMS: atom_id res chain seq x y z
N ILE A 1 0.88 -22.59 11.72
CA ILE A 1 0.45 -23.28 10.49
C ILE A 1 1.64 -23.18 9.55
N GLU A 2 2.28 -24.29 9.22
CA GLU A 2 3.59 -24.28 8.56
C GLU A 2 3.61 -25.32 7.44
N ASP A 3 4.45 -25.08 6.42
CA ASP A 3 4.58 -25.93 5.23
C ASP A 3 3.22 -26.16 4.54
N VAL A 4 2.47 -25.08 4.29
CA VAL A 4 1.14 -25.13 3.68
C VAL A 4 1.08 -24.37 2.36
N GLY A 5 0.25 -24.86 1.44
CA GLY A 5 -0.02 -24.14 0.18
C GLY A 5 -1.05 -23.02 0.37
N ILE A 6 -1.97 -23.20 1.31
CA ILE A 6 -3.04 -22.27 1.70
C ILE A 6 -3.23 -22.46 3.21
N ALA A 7 -3.27 -21.38 4.01
CA ALA A 7 -3.45 -21.48 5.46
C ALA A 7 -4.93 -21.37 5.87
N VAL A 8 -5.61 -20.28 5.51
CA VAL A 8 -7.04 -20.06 5.79
C VAL A 8 -7.74 -19.61 4.52
N MET A 9 -8.90 -20.21 4.23
CA MET A 9 -9.65 -19.90 3.02
C MET A 9 -11.15 -20.01 3.24
N THR A 10 -11.89 -19.05 2.71
CA THR A 10 -13.31 -19.20 2.39
C THR A 10 -13.66 -18.53 1.07
N HIS A 11 -14.60 -19.14 0.36
CA HIS A 11 -15.17 -18.66 -0.90
C HIS A 11 -16.67 -18.34 -0.77
N SER A 12 -17.28 -18.66 0.37
CA SER A 12 -18.72 -18.51 0.54
C SER A 12 -19.08 -17.08 0.89
N ALA A 13 -20.01 -16.50 0.14
CA ALA A 13 -20.63 -15.21 0.44
C ALA A 13 -21.37 -15.19 1.79
N ASP A 14 -21.70 -16.37 2.33
CA ASP A 14 -22.35 -16.52 3.62
C ASP A 14 -21.37 -16.61 4.79
N SER A 15 -20.05 -16.54 4.55
CA SER A 15 -19.07 -16.51 5.63
C SER A 15 -19.17 -15.18 6.37
N LYS A 16 -19.19 -15.25 7.70
CA LYS A 16 -19.31 -14.08 8.56
C LYS A 16 -18.40 -14.17 9.76
N ASP A 17 -17.90 -13.01 10.20
CA ASP A 17 -17.36 -12.79 11.54
C ASP A 17 -16.15 -13.66 11.92
N PHE A 18 -15.40 -14.15 10.94
CA PHE A 18 -14.13 -14.83 11.20
C PHE A 18 -13.12 -13.90 11.86
N TYR A 19 -12.57 -14.37 12.98
CA TYR A 19 -11.48 -13.72 13.69
C TYR A 19 -10.21 -14.55 13.53
N ILE A 20 -9.27 -14.06 12.72
CA ILE A 20 -8.02 -14.73 12.38
C ILE A 20 -6.89 -13.91 12.99
N SER A 21 -6.46 -14.30 14.19
CA SER A 21 -5.48 -13.50 14.94
C SER A 21 -4.45 -14.32 15.70
N ASP A 22 -3.28 -13.70 15.90
CA ASP A 22 -2.17 -14.23 16.68
C ASP A 22 -1.62 -15.57 16.14
N ASN A 23 -1.64 -15.74 14.81
CA ASN A 23 -1.13 -16.93 14.14
C ASN A 23 0.24 -16.70 13.50
N VAL A 24 1.03 -17.77 13.46
CA VAL A 24 2.21 -17.89 12.58
C VAL A 24 1.81 -18.74 11.38
N MET A 25 1.93 -18.19 10.17
CA MET A 25 1.58 -18.82 8.90
C MET A 25 2.80 -18.83 7.97
N ILE A 26 3.31 -20.02 7.66
CA ILE A 26 4.54 -20.21 6.88
C ILE A 26 4.22 -21.07 5.64
N GLY A 27 4.41 -20.49 4.46
CA GLY A 27 4.27 -21.17 3.18
C GLY A 27 5.57 -21.84 2.73
N ARG A 28 5.63 -22.19 1.44
CA ARG A 28 6.70 -22.95 0.79
C ARG A 28 7.48 -22.14 -0.25
N HIS A 29 7.24 -20.84 -0.36
CA HIS A 29 8.08 -20.00 -1.22
C HIS A 29 9.52 -20.04 -0.71
N ASP A 30 10.49 -20.00 -1.61
CA ASP A 30 11.90 -20.03 -1.24
C ASP A 30 12.24 -18.79 -0.40
N PRO A 31 12.65 -18.94 0.88
CA PRO A 31 12.86 -17.82 1.78
C PRO A 31 14.01 -16.89 1.37
N ASP A 32 14.95 -17.38 0.55
CA ASP A 32 16.16 -16.66 0.16
C ASP A 32 16.02 -15.91 -1.17
N THR A 33 14.85 -16.02 -1.83
CA THR A 33 14.57 -15.35 -3.09
C THR A 33 13.38 -14.38 -2.96
N LEU A 34 13.44 -13.27 -3.70
CA LEU A 34 12.30 -12.40 -3.95
C LEU A 34 12.01 -12.41 -5.45
N ILE A 35 11.29 -13.42 -5.91
CA ILE A 35 10.92 -13.58 -7.31
C ILE A 35 9.40 -13.65 -7.43
N GLY A 36 8.85 -12.99 -8.44
CA GLY A 36 7.42 -13.05 -8.73
C GLY A 36 7.09 -13.98 -9.87
N TRP A 37 5.80 -14.05 -10.20
CA TRP A 37 5.30 -14.86 -11.32
C TRP A 37 5.73 -14.37 -12.72
N TYR A 38 6.30 -13.17 -12.84
CA TYR A 38 6.99 -12.68 -14.04
C TYR A 38 8.18 -11.78 -13.70
N GLY A 39 8.98 -11.40 -14.70
CA GLY A 39 10.05 -10.41 -14.56
C GLY A 39 11.46 -10.99 -14.35
N PHE A 40 11.57 -12.31 -14.23
CA PHE A 40 12.80 -13.09 -14.37
C PHE A 40 12.61 -14.18 -15.43
N GLU A 41 13.70 -14.74 -15.93
CA GLU A 41 13.67 -15.86 -16.89
C GLU A 41 12.95 -17.08 -16.30
N ASN A 42 13.26 -17.41 -15.04
CA ASN A 42 12.53 -18.39 -14.24
C ASN A 42 11.64 -17.66 -13.26
N SER A 43 10.33 -17.75 -13.46
CA SER A 43 9.34 -17.19 -12.55
C SER A 43 9.25 -18.00 -11.25
N SER A 44 8.70 -17.38 -10.20
CA SER A 44 8.37 -18.10 -8.98
C SER A 44 7.43 -19.27 -9.29
N PRO A 45 7.76 -20.51 -8.87
CA PRO A 45 6.77 -21.57 -8.83
C PRO A 45 5.67 -21.19 -7.84
N LEU A 46 4.42 -21.56 -8.14
CA LEU A 46 3.29 -21.37 -7.22
C LEU A 46 3.26 -22.53 -6.21
N THR A 47 4.14 -22.48 -5.21
CA THR A 47 4.24 -23.50 -4.14
C THR A 47 3.26 -23.23 -2.99
N SER A 48 2.91 -21.97 -2.77
CA SER A 48 1.91 -21.52 -1.79
C SER A 48 1.17 -20.32 -2.35
N TYR A 49 -0.14 -20.40 -2.42
CA TYR A 49 -0.96 -19.43 -3.11
C TYR A 49 -1.28 -18.23 -2.21
N TYR A 50 -1.95 -18.43 -1.08
CA TYR A 50 -2.26 -17.33 -0.16
C TYR A 50 -2.25 -17.82 1.29
N ALA A 51 -1.83 -16.94 2.21
CA ALA A 51 -1.89 -17.28 3.63
C ALA A 51 -3.33 -17.20 4.13
N VAL A 52 -4.01 -16.09 3.85
CA VAL A 52 -5.42 -15.88 4.22
C VAL A 52 -6.18 -15.38 3.01
N LYS A 53 -7.27 -16.07 2.65
CA LYS A 53 -8.20 -15.60 1.62
C LYS A 53 -9.62 -15.68 2.12
N VAL A 54 -10.31 -14.54 2.20
CA VAL A 54 -11.67 -14.47 2.75
C VAL A 54 -12.67 -13.90 1.76
N TYR A 55 -13.89 -14.41 1.83
CA TYR A 55 -15.07 -13.90 1.13
C TYR A 55 -16.20 -13.80 2.15
N GLY A 56 -17.10 -12.83 1.99
CA GLY A 56 -18.17 -12.56 2.95
C GLY A 56 -17.90 -11.33 3.82
N GLN A 57 -18.42 -11.32 5.04
CA GLN A 57 -18.63 -10.07 5.79
C GLN A 57 -18.08 -10.11 7.22
N GLY A 58 -17.65 -8.96 7.74
CA GLY A 58 -17.37 -8.81 9.17
C GLY A 58 -16.05 -9.44 9.64
N HIS A 59 -15.15 -9.79 8.73
CA HIS A 59 -13.91 -10.48 9.07
C HIS A 59 -12.87 -9.56 9.72
N VAL A 60 -12.14 -10.10 10.69
CA VAL A 60 -11.01 -9.42 11.32
C VAL A 60 -9.77 -10.30 11.21
N ILE A 61 -8.74 -9.79 10.55
CA ILE A 61 -7.47 -10.47 10.31
C ILE A 61 -6.36 -9.61 10.92
N SER A 62 -5.87 -10.00 12.09
CA SER A 62 -4.95 -9.13 12.83
C SER A 62 -3.85 -9.85 13.59
N HIS A 63 -2.72 -9.18 13.81
CA HIS A 63 -1.64 -9.73 14.62
C HIS A 63 -1.14 -11.10 14.14
N ASN A 64 -1.15 -11.38 12.84
CA ASN A 64 -0.55 -12.60 12.29
C ASN A 64 0.86 -12.33 11.78
N TYR A 65 1.74 -13.33 11.89
CA TYR A 65 2.99 -13.38 11.14
C TYR A 65 2.79 -14.27 9.93
N ILE A 66 3.04 -13.72 8.74
CA ILE A 66 2.80 -14.40 7.46
C ILE A 66 4.09 -14.37 6.65
N ALA A 67 4.57 -15.53 6.20
CA ALA A 67 5.76 -15.60 5.37
C ALA A 67 5.69 -16.64 4.25
N TYR A 68 6.33 -16.34 3.12
CA TYR A 68 6.61 -17.28 2.04
C TYR A 68 5.39 -17.77 1.25
N PHE A 69 4.53 -16.84 0.84
CA PHE A 69 3.37 -17.10 -0.02
C PHE A 69 3.47 -16.32 -1.33
N HIS A 70 2.60 -16.66 -2.29
CA HIS A 70 2.39 -15.83 -3.45
C HIS A 70 1.74 -14.51 -3.03
N ASP A 71 0.60 -14.57 -2.36
CA ASP A 71 -0.05 -13.44 -1.70
C ASP A 71 -0.14 -13.62 -0.17
N GLY A 72 -0.07 -12.51 0.56
CA GLY A 72 -0.25 -12.53 2.01
C GLY A 72 -1.71 -12.71 2.42
N ILE A 73 -2.48 -11.63 2.36
CA ILE A 73 -3.90 -11.59 2.75
C ILE A 73 -4.75 -11.07 1.61
N CYS A 74 -5.75 -11.84 1.18
CA CYS A 74 -6.63 -11.48 0.07
C CYS A 74 -8.09 -11.45 0.52
N VAL A 75 -8.84 -10.48 0.00
CA VAL A 75 -10.27 -10.66 -0.25
C VAL A 75 -10.42 -11.47 -1.52
N ASP A 76 -11.35 -12.40 -1.53
CA ASP A 76 -11.55 -13.28 -2.68
C ASP A 76 -12.36 -12.61 -3.79
N THR A 77 -11.94 -12.82 -5.02
CA THR A 77 -12.38 -12.05 -6.18
C THR A 77 -13.13 -12.96 -7.16
N HIS A 78 -14.45 -12.91 -7.14
CA HIS A 78 -15.34 -13.67 -8.04
C HIS A 78 -16.00 -12.81 -9.13
N GLY A 79 -15.68 -11.53 -9.21
CA GLY A 79 -16.36 -10.54 -10.06
C GLY A 79 -17.36 -9.69 -9.26
N LEU A 80 -18.35 -9.10 -9.94
CA LEU A 80 -19.35 -8.25 -9.30
C LEU A 80 -20.26 -9.12 -8.40
N PRO A 81 -20.35 -8.86 -7.08
CA PRO A 81 -21.15 -9.67 -6.18
C PRO A 81 -22.66 -9.50 -6.42
N GLU A 82 -23.42 -10.54 -6.11
CA GLU A 82 -24.88 -10.44 -6.02
C GLU A 82 -25.30 -9.53 -4.85
N PRO A 83 -26.47 -8.86 -4.93
CA PRO A 83 -26.98 -8.06 -3.83
C PRO A 83 -27.11 -8.85 -2.53
N GLY A 84 -26.55 -8.34 -1.42
CA GLY A 84 -26.54 -8.98 -0.11
C GLY A 84 -25.46 -10.05 0.07
N LYS A 85 -24.62 -10.28 -0.95
CA LYS A 85 -23.53 -11.26 -0.98
C LYS A 85 -22.17 -10.59 -1.14
N GLU A 86 -22.09 -9.30 -0.83
CA GLU A 86 -20.90 -8.47 -0.99
C GLU A 86 -19.81 -8.80 0.03
N CYS A 87 -18.55 -8.62 -0.38
CA CYS A 87 -17.40 -8.59 0.52
C CYS A 87 -17.24 -7.21 1.16
N VAL A 88 -17.65 -7.10 2.43
CA VAL A 88 -17.75 -5.80 3.13
C VAL A 88 -17.38 -5.91 4.60
N SER A 89 -17.03 -4.78 5.22
CA SER A 89 -16.76 -4.69 6.66
C SER A 89 -15.62 -5.62 7.10
N ILE A 90 -14.47 -5.53 6.44
CA ILE A 90 -13.30 -6.38 6.71
C ILE A 90 -12.17 -5.51 7.27
N ASP A 91 -11.62 -5.92 8.41
CA ASP A 91 -10.47 -5.27 9.04
C ASP A 91 -9.23 -6.13 8.91
N ILE A 92 -8.16 -5.54 8.39
CA ILE A 92 -6.86 -6.19 8.25
C ILE A 92 -5.82 -5.29 8.93
N TYR A 93 -5.32 -5.67 10.11
CA TYR A 93 -4.43 -4.79 10.85
C TYR A 93 -3.36 -5.44 11.70
N ARG A 94 -2.23 -4.76 11.88
CA ARG A 94 -1.11 -5.19 12.74
C ARG A 94 -0.55 -6.56 12.39
N ASN A 95 -0.72 -7.01 11.16
CA ASN A 95 -0.03 -8.19 10.63
C ASN A 95 1.41 -7.83 10.28
N ASP A 96 2.31 -8.80 10.44
CA ASP A 96 3.71 -8.74 10.02
C ASP A 96 3.92 -9.72 8.86
N ILE A 97 4.17 -9.19 7.66
CA ILE A 97 4.12 -9.95 6.41
C ILE A 97 5.52 -9.92 5.77
N PHE A 98 6.06 -11.08 5.44
CA PHE A 98 7.45 -11.23 5.02
C PHE A 98 7.60 -12.11 3.78
N ASN A 99 8.18 -11.55 2.71
CA ASN A 99 8.56 -12.25 1.49
C ASN A 99 7.38 -12.87 0.73
N MET A 100 6.69 -12.02 -0.03
CA MET A 100 5.59 -12.39 -0.93
C MET A 100 6.03 -12.32 -2.40
N SER A 101 5.53 -13.24 -3.23
CA SER A 101 5.88 -13.26 -4.65
C SER A 101 5.02 -12.28 -5.49
N ASP A 102 3.84 -11.90 -5.04
CA ASP A 102 2.93 -10.94 -5.70
C ASP A 102 2.59 -9.76 -4.78
N ASP A 103 1.66 -9.90 -3.83
CA ASP A 103 1.19 -8.80 -2.97
C ASP A 103 1.28 -9.07 -1.46
N PHE A 104 1.45 -8.02 -0.64
CA PHE A 104 1.26 -8.16 0.80
C PHE A 104 -0.22 -8.33 1.16
N ILE A 105 -1.07 -7.41 0.69
CA ILE A 105 -2.50 -7.39 1.01
C ILE A 105 -3.30 -6.97 -0.22
N GLU A 106 -4.24 -7.82 -0.63
CA GLU A 106 -5.19 -7.53 -1.68
C GLU A 106 -6.59 -7.32 -1.09
N ALA A 107 -7.10 -6.08 -1.18
CA ALA A 107 -8.51 -5.79 -0.91
C ALA A 107 -9.39 -6.07 -2.15
N ASP A 108 -8.81 -6.70 -3.16
CA ASP A 108 -9.35 -7.06 -4.46
C ASP A 108 -10.72 -7.74 -4.36
N GLY A 109 -11.62 -7.40 -5.27
CA GLY A 109 -12.99 -7.92 -5.28
C GLY A 109 -13.89 -7.40 -4.15
N GLY A 110 -13.32 -6.68 -3.19
CA GLY A 110 -14.06 -6.02 -2.11
C GLY A 110 -14.99 -4.91 -2.58
N VAL A 111 -15.98 -4.57 -1.77
CA VAL A 111 -16.98 -3.55 -2.10
C VAL A 111 -16.78 -2.30 -1.26
N HIS A 112 -17.04 -2.36 0.05
CA HIS A 112 -17.00 -1.19 0.92
C HIS A 112 -16.75 -1.52 2.40
N ASN A 113 -16.34 -0.51 3.16
CA ASN A 113 -15.96 -0.62 4.57
C ASN A 113 -14.83 -1.62 4.81
N ILE A 114 -13.84 -1.65 3.93
CA ILE A 114 -12.64 -2.47 4.12
C ILE A 114 -11.52 -1.57 4.64
N ARG A 115 -10.93 -1.95 5.78
CA ARG A 115 -9.89 -1.16 6.45
C ARG A 115 -8.63 -2.00 6.56
N VAL A 116 -7.60 -1.59 5.84
CA VAL A 116 -6.25 -2.16 5.88
C VAL A 116 -5.34 -1.17 6.60
N PHE A 117 -5.02 -1.43 7.86
CA PHE A 117 -4.33 -0.43 8.68
C PHE A 117 -3.25 -0.97 9.59
N GLU A 118 -2.20 -0.18 9.82
CA GLU A 118 -1.11 -0.52 10.73
C GLU A 118 -0.52 -1.91 10.46
N ASN A 119 -0.40 -2.35 9.20
CA ASN A 119 0.33 -3.57 8.85
C ASN A 119 1.78 -3.25 8.49
N ARG A 120 2.68 -4.22 8.67
CA ARG A 120 4.08 -4.12 8.24
C ARG A 120 4.38 -5.21 7.22
N GLY A 121 4.83 -4.80 6.05
CA GLY A 121 5.25 -5.69 4.96
C GLY A 121 6.72 -5.49 4.61
N PHE A 122 7.47 -6.57 4.52
CA PHE A 122 8.87 -6.59 4.07
C PHE A 122 9.04 -7.59 2.93
N ASN A 123 9.56 -7.11 1.80
CA ASN A 123 9.80 -7.89 0.58
C ASN A 123 8.49 -8.40 -0.06
N SER A 124 8.02 -7.69 -1.07
CA SER A 124 6.99 -8.20 -1.99
C SER A 124 7.42 -7.90 -3.41
N TYR A 125 7.41 -8.88 -4.31
CA TYR A 125 8.06 -8.67 -5.60
C TYR A 125 7.25 -7.72 -6.52
N HIS A 126 5.93 -7.89 -6.60
CA HIS A 126 5.10 -7.12 -7.52
C HIS A 126 4.45 -5.92 -6.86
N ALA A 127 3.79 -6.08 -5.72
CA ALA A 127 3.08 -4.99 -5.11
C ALA A 127 2.93 -5.04 -3.59
N GLY A 128 2.65 -3.86 -3.02
CA GLY A 128 2.41 -3.70 -1.59
C GLY A 128 0.95 -3.93 -1.23
N LEU A 129 0.12 -2.93 -1.54
CA LEU A 129 -1.30 -2.92 -1.21
C LEU A 129 -2.13 -2.82 -2.49
N SER A 130 -3.09 -3.73 -2.67
CA SER A 130 -3.90 -3.83 -3.89
C SER A 130 -5.37 -3.47 -3.65
N ALA A 131 -5.98 -2.90 -4.68
CA ALA A 131 -7.39 -2.57 -4.75
C ALA A 131 -7.94 -2.94 -6.13
N GLN A 132 -7.67 -4.15 -6.62
CA GLN A 132 -7.97 -4.56 -7.99
C GLN A 132 -9.14 -5.57 -8.09
N PRO A 133 -10.30 -5.16 -8.60
CA PRO A 133 -10.89 -3.86 -8.35
C PRO A 133 -11.40 -3.76 -6.90
N ILE A 134 -11.72 -2.56 -6.47
CA ILE A 134 -12.70 -2.30 -5.42
C ILE A 134 -13.97 -1.80 -6.09
N PHE A 135 -15.09 -2.46 -5.82
CA PHE A 135 -16.39 -2.17 -6.41
C PHE A 135 -17.13 -1.04 -5.68
N GLY A 136 -16.55 0.15 -5.66
CA GLY A 136 -17.20 1.39 -5.22
C GLY A 136 -16.58 2.05 -3.99
N GLY A 137 -16.13 1.26 -3.02
CA GLY A 137 -15.55 1.73 -1.76
C GLY A 137 -16.59 2.21 -0.73
N PRO A 138 -16.13 2.65 0.46
CA PRO A 138 -14.75 2.97 0.75
C PRO A 138 -13.86 1.75 1.06
N VAL A 139 -12.64 1.78 0.53
CA VAL A 139 -11.48 1.04 1.06
C VAL A 139 -10.51 2.03 1.69
N TYR A 140 -9.92 1.66 2.83
CA TYR A 140 -8.97 2.48 3.57
C TYR A 140 -7.63 1.76 3.69
N PHE A 141 -6.55 2.43 3.30
CA PHE A 141 -5.18 2.03 3.57
C PHE A 141 -4.57 3.05 4.52
N ILE A 142 -4.37 2.69 5.79
CA ILE A 142 -3.99 3.65 6.84
C ILE A 142 -2.76 3.20 7.62
N ARG A 143 -1.71 4.02 7.73
CA ARG A 143 -0.56 3.72 8.63
C ARG A 143 0.17 2.40 8.35
N ASN A 144 0.10 1.87 7.13
CA ASN A 144 0.88 0.69 6.77
C ASN A 144 2.33 1.07 6.49
N VAL A 145 3.26 0.18 6.85
CA VAL A 145 4.68 0.25 6.48
C VAL A 145 4.97 -0.84 5.47
N CYS A 146 5.50 -0.47 4.31
CA CYS A 146 5.78 -1.40 3.22
C CYS A 146 7.20 -1.15 2.71
N TYR A 147 8.07 -2.16 2.82
CA TYR A 147 9.49 -2.07 2.51
C TYR A 147 9.90 -3.07 1.42
N ASN A 148 10.77 -2.61 0.51
CA ASN A 148 11.34 -3.41 -0.58
C ASN A 148 10.29 -4.03 -1.49
N ILE A 149 9.68 -3.19 -2.33
CA ILE A 149 8.75 -3.63 -3.37
C ILE A 149 9.30 -3.21 -4.74
N PRO A 150 9.97 -4.12 -5.48
CA PRO A 150 10.53 -3.81 -6.79
C PRO A 150 9.49 -3.34 -7.82
N GLY A 151 8.25 -3.85 -7.75
CA GLY A 151 7.16 -3.44 -8.62
C GLY A 151 6.53 -2.09 -8.22
N THR A 152 5.41 -2.11 -7.50
CA THR A 152 4.67 -0.90 -7.08
C THR A 152 4.23 -0.91 -5.61
N ALA A 153 4.26 0.25 -4.95
CA ALA A 153 3.66 0.40 -3.63
C ALA A 153 2.14 0.11 -3.63
N LEU A 154 1.44 0.52 -4.68
CA LEU A 154 -0.02 0.54 -4.75
C LEU A 154 -0.52 -0.05 -6.07
N LYS A 155 -1.04 -1.27 -6.03
CA LYS A 155 -1.64 -1.97 -7.17
C LYS A 155 -3.11 -1.55 -7.32
N TYR A 156 -3.34 -0.27 -7.67
CA TYR A 156 -4.67 0.18 -8.07
C TYR A 156 -4.79 0.04 -9.57
N MET A 157 -5.55 -0.96 -9.99
CA MET A 157 -5.80 -1.29 -11.38
C MET A 157 -7.16 -1.96 -11.53
N VAL A 158 -7.64 -2.10 -12.78
CA VAL A 158 -9.02 -2.54 -13.08
C VAL A 158 -10.07 -1.55 -12.52
N ARG A 159 -9.76 -0.25 -12.65
CA ARG A 159 -10.68 0.89 -12.41
C ARG A 159 -11.39 0.88 -11.03
N PRO A 160 -10.69 0.69 -9.90
CA PRO A 160 -11.30 0.73 -8.59
C PRO A 160 -11.79 2.13 -8.24
N ALA A 161 -12.72 2.22 -7.29
CA ALA A 161 -13.28 3.49 -6.82
C ALA A 161 -13.38 3.55 -5.29
N GLY A 162 -13.36 4.77 -4.76
CA GLY A 162 -13.59 5.03 -3.33
C GLY A 162 -12.42 4.61 -2.46
N ILE A 163 -11.24 5.14 -2.75
CA ILE A 163 -9.99 4.75 -2.09
C ILE A 163 -9.49 5.87 -1.19
N TYR A 164 -9.16 5.54 0.05
CA TYR A 164 -8.57 6.44 1.01
C TYR A 164 -7.20 5.93 1.44
N THR A 165 -6.12 6.59 1.02
CA THR A 165 -4.74 6.18 1.32
C THR A 165 -4.12 7.23 2.23
N TYR A 166 -4.01 6.93 3.53
CA TYR A 166 -3.61 7.90 4.54
C TYR A 166 -2.47 7.44 5.42
N HIS A 167 -1.50 8.33 5.69
CA HIS A 167 -0.43 8.03 6.64
C HIS A 167 0.38 6.76 6.35
N ASN A 168 0.50 6.28 5.12
CA ASN A 168 1.31 5.09 4.87
C ASN A 168 2.78 5.48 4.65
N THR A 169 3.72 4.61 5.02
CA THR A 169 5.15 4.74 4.69
C THR A 169 5.53 3.63 3.70
N PHE A 170 5.84 4.02 2.47
CA PHE A 170 6.29 3.13 1.42
C PHE A 170 7.75 3.39 1.09
N ILE A 171 8.62 2.39 1.30
CA ILE A 171 9.97 2.36 0.71
C ILE A 171 9.89 1.61 -0.62
N ALA A 172 9.11 2.20 -1.53
CA ALA A 172 8.72 1.66 -2.82
C ALA A 172 8.21 2.78 -3.72
N GLU A 173 8.17 2.53 -5.03
CA GLU A 173 7.66 3.51 -5.99
C GLU A 173 6.14 3.57 -5.94
N ALA A 174 5.55 4.76 -5.80
CA ALA A 174 4.09 4.93 -5.68
C ALA A 174 3.28 4.29 -6.83
N ALA A 175 3.82 4.41 -8.06
CA ALA A 175 3.39 3.81 -9.33
C ALA A 175 1.98 3.18 -9.39
N ILE A 176 0.96 4.01 -9.57
CA ILE A 176 -0.44 3.61 -9.67
C ILE A 176 -0.87 3.50 -11.13
N THR A 177 -1.55 2.43 -11.52
CA THR A 177 -2.03 2.25 -12.89
C THR A 177 -3.23 3.13 -13.18
N ILE A 178 -4.34 2.94 -12.47
CA ILE A 178 -5.60 3.68 -12.68
C ILE A 178 -6.53 3.54 -11.48
N PHE A 179 -7.29 4.58 -11.13
CA PHE A 179 -8.36 4.55 -10.12
C PHE A 179 -9.41 5.65 -10.33
N SER A 180 -10.46 5.65 -9.52
CA SER A 180 -11.49 6.70 -9.43
C SER A 180 -11.70 7.07 -7.97
N ASN A 181 -12.18 8.29 -7.70
CA ASN A 181 -12.56 8.74 -6.35
C ASN A 181 -11.51 8.39 -5.28
N GLY A 182 -10.25 8.72 -5.54
CA GLY A 182 -9.13 8.39 -4.66
C GLY A 182 -8.62 9.62 -3.92
N HIS A 183 -8.36 9.45 -2.62
CA HIS A 183 -7.94 10.51 -1.72
C HIS A 183 -6.68 10.12 -0.95
N PHE A 184 -5.64 10.95 -1.06
CA PHE A 184 -4.31 10.68 -0.52
C PHE A 184 -3.88 11.84 0.37
N ARG A 185 -3.54 11.53 1.62
CA ARG A 185 -3.07 12.50 2.61
C ARG A 185 -2.01 11.89 3.50
N ASN A 186 -1.00 12.68 3.86
CA ASN A 186 -0.01 12.35 4.87
C ASN A 186 0.84 11.09 4.59
N ASN A 187 0.91 10.60 3.35
CA ASN A 187 1.74 9.43 3.04
C ASN A 187 3.21 9.83 2.82
N LEU A 188 4.12 8.88 3.01
CA LEU A 188 5.52 8.97 2.59
C LEU A 188 5.79 7.96 1.47
N PHE A 189 6.17 8.45 0.29
CA PHE A 189 6.58 7.64 -0.86
C PHE A 189 8.08 7.79 -1.10
N ILE A 190 8.85 6.83 -0.59
CA ILE A 190 10.32 6.84 -0.60
C ILE A 190 10.83 5.76 -1.58
N GLY A 191 10.48 5.92 -2.86
CA GLY A 191 10.87 4.96 -3.89
C GLY A 191 12.38 4.95 -4.13
N PRO A 192 13.06 3.79 -4.21
CA PRO A 192 14.52 3.71 -4.21
C PRO A 192 15.20 4.12 -5.53
N SER A 193 14.54 4.00 -6.69
CA SER A 193 15.18 4.22 -8.00
C SER A 193 15.13 5.67 -8.42
N ASP A 194 16.28 6.28 -8.73
CA ASP A 194 16.34 7.63 -9.31
C ASP A 194 15.80 7.71 -10.75
N ASN A 195 15.67 6.57 -11.43
CA ASN A 195 15.19 6.50 -12.81
C ASN A 195 13.68 6.22 -12.92
N ARG A 196 12.97 6.21 -11.79
CA ARG A 196 11.51 6.07 -11.71
C ARG A 196 10.88 7.34 -11.16
N HIS A 197 9.61 7.55 -11.50
CA HIS A 197 8.81 8.67 -11.00
C HIS A 197 8.68 8.59 -9.47
N SER A 198 8.78 9.71 -8.75
CA SER A 198 8.34 9.81 -7.36
C SER A 198 6.83 9.56 -7.23
N LEU A 199 6.06 10.11 -8.16
CA LEU A 199 4.62 9.87 -8.31
C LEU A 199 4.31 9.58 -9.77
N SER A 200 3.69 8.44 -10.02
CA SER A 200 3.07 8.12 -11.30
C SER A 200 1.68 7.58 -11.02
N ALA A 201 0.65 8.23 -11.55
CA ALA A 201 -0.72 7.78 -11.33
C ALA A 201 -1.67 8.24 -12.43
N ALA A 202 -2.77 7.53 -12.59
CA ALA A 202 -3.89 7.96 -13.40
C ALA A 202 -5.19 7.90 -12.58
N THR A 203 -6.01 8.93 -12.71
CA THR A 203 -7.38 8.95 -12.19
C THR A 203 -8.36 9.02 -13.36
N LEU A 204 -9.54 8.43 -13.18
CA LEU A 204 -10.68 8.56 -14.09
C LEU A 204 -11.67 9.64 -13.63
N THR A 205 -11.39 10.30 -12.51
CA THR A 205 -12.27 11.31 -11.92
C THR A 205 -11.53 12.60 -11.63
N THR A 206 -12.15 13.73 -11.93
CA THR A 206 -11.66 15.08 -11.64
C THR A 206 -11.66 15.43 -10.15
N TYR A 207 -12.41 14.67 -9.34
CA TYR A 207 -12.58 14.88 -7.90
C TYR A 207 -11.70 13.97 -7.02
N SER A 208 -10.73 13.25 -7.61
CA SER A 208 -9.66 12.61 -6.83
C SER A 208 -8.72 13.68 -6.26
N THR A 209 -8.28 13.52 -5.01
CA THR A 209 -7.48 14.54 -4.30
C THR A 209 -6.17 13.97 -3.76
N LEU A 210 -5.09 14.71 -3.92
CA LEU A 210 -3.77 14.42 -3.37
C LEU A 210 -3.26 15.70 -2.71
N ASP A 211 -2.89 15.64 -1.43
CA ASP A 211 -2.31 16.78 -0.72
C ASP A 211 -1.60 16.34 0.56
N TYR A 212 -0.67 17.15 1.09
CA TYR A 212 0.13 16.81 2.28
C TYR A 212 0.85 15.46 2.18
N ASN A 213 1.28 15.01 0.99
CA ASN A 213 2.10 13.80 0.89
C ASN A 213 3.59 14.18 0.78
N GLY A 214 4.46 13.32 1.30
CA GLY A 214 5.90 13.43 1.17
C GLY A 214 6.43 12.49 0.09
N TYR A 215 7.25 13.03 -0.80
CA TYR A 215 7.83 12.29 -1.92
C TYR A 215 9.35 12.36 -1.86
N ARG A 216 10.04 11.22 -1.98
CA ARG A 216 11.49 11.24 -2.10
C ARG A 216 11.89 12.00 -3.37
N LYS A 217 12.82 12.95 -3.21
CA LYS A 217 13.44 13.67 -4.33
C LYS A 217 14.29 12.72 -5.18
N LYS A 218 14.15 12.81 -6.50
CA LYS A 218 14.86 11.96 -7.47
C LYS A 218 15.94 12.77 -8.18
N ASN A 219 17.08 12.13 -8.44
CA ASN A 219 18.22 12.76 -9.11
C ASN A 219 18.46 12.24 -10.55
N GLY A 220 17.57 11.41 -11.08
CA GLY A 220 17.68 10.86 -12.43
C GLY A 220 17.08 11.75 -13.52
N ASN A 221 17.19 11.30 -14.77
CA ASN A 221 16.79 12.08 -15.96
C ASN A 221 15.28 12.05 -16.26
N ARG A 222 14.50 11.25 -15.53
CA ARG A 222 13.05 11.10 -15.75
C ARG A 222 12.29 12.17 -14.97
N MET A 223 11.23 12.73 -15.56
CA MET A 223 10.32 13.64 -14.86
C MET A 223 9.73 12.96 -13.61
N PRO A 224 9.97 13.46 -12.37
CA PRO A 224 9.59 12.72 -11.17
C PRO A 224 8.06 12.62 -10.96
N TYR A 225 7.28 13.54 -11.52
CA TYR A 225 5.83 13.56 -11.34
C TYR A 225 5.12 13.36 -12.67
N ARG A 226 4.25 12.36 -12.73
CA ARG A 226 3.35 12.09 -13.86
C ARG A 226 1.95 11.80 -13.36
N TRP A 227 0.99 12.56 -13.86
CA TRP A 227 -0.41 12.42 -13.51
C TRP A 227 -1.29 12.44 -14.76
N ARG A 228 -2.13 11.41 -14.89
CA ARG A 228 -3.13 11.32 -15.96
C ARG A 228 -4.52 11.53 -15.38
N ARG A 229 -5.36 12.33 -16.05
CA ARG A 229 -6.72 12.62 -15.58
C ARG A 229 -7.66 12.99 -16.72
N PRO A 230 -9.00 13.02 -16.50
CA PRO A 230 -9.93 13.65 -17.41
C PRO A 230 -9.61 15.14 -17.58
N ALA A 231 -9.92 15.69 -18.76
CA ALA A 231 -9.73 17.11 -19.05
C ALA A 231 -10.69 17.99 -18.23
N ASP A 232 -11.92 17.51 -18.03
CA ASP A 232 -13.00 18.18 -17.30
C ASP A 232 -13.97 17.15 -16.68
N GLU A 233 -14.94 17.63 -15.91
CA GLU A 233 -15.93 16.78 -15.21
C GLU A 233 -16.80 15.97 -16.17
N ARG A 234 -17.08 16.49 -17.37
CA ARG A 234 -17.88 15.80 -18.40
C ARG A 234 -17.14 14.58 -18.96
N SER A 235 -15.82 14.58 -18.84
CA SER A 235 -14.92 13.51 -19.29
C SER A 235 -14.61 12.49 -18.20
N ASN A 236 -15.24 12.57 -17.02
CA ASN A 236 -15.09 11.56 -15.98
C ASN A 236 -15.44 10.16 -16.54
N HIS A 237 -14.62 9.17 -16.17
CA HIS A 237 -14.71 7.78 -16.62
C HIS A 237 -14.53 7.53 -18.12
N THR A 238 -13.97 8.50 -18.85
CA THR A 238 -13.53 8.32 -20.25
C THR A 238 -12.51 7.18 -20.41
N ASP A 239 -12.35 6.69 -21.63
CA ASP A 239 -11.30 5.73 -21.97
C ASP A 239 -9.92 6.28 -21.62
N GLU A 240 -9.02 5.40 -21.16
CA GLU A 240 -7.68 5.81 -20.73
C GLU A 240 -6.89 6.59 -21.80
N LYS A 241 -7.08 6.25 -23.07
CA LYS A 241 -6.43 6.93 -24.21
C LYS A 241 -6.81 8.42 -24.32
N ASN A 242 -7.94 8.81 -23.73
CA ASN A 242 -8.45 10.18 -23.75
C ASN A 242 -8.01 10.98 -22.51
N LEU A 243 -7.31 10.38 -21.57
CA LEU A 243 -6.79 11.09 -20.40
C LEU A 243 -5.68 12.05 -20.82
N ILE A 244 -5.74 13.28 -20.32
CA ILE A 244 -4.63 14.22 -20.45
C ILE A 244 -3.48 13.79 -19.55
N THR A 245 -2.25 13.99 -20.01
CA THR A 245 -1.04 13.69 -19.23
C THR A 245 -0.38 14.99 -18.78
N ILE A 246 -0.06 15.07 -17.49
CA ILE A 246 0.64 16.18 -16.87
C ILE A 246 1.95 15.63 -16.31
N GLU A 247 3.07 16.21 -16.75
CA GLU A 247 4.40 15.91 -16.21
C GLU A 247 5.03 17.17 -15.63
N ALA A 248 5.85 16.99 -14.60
CA ALA A 248 6.55 18.07 -13.92
C ALA A 248 7.89 17.59 -13.37
N ALA A 249 8.87 18.50 -13.36
CA ALA A 249 10.22 18.25 -12.88
C ALA A 249 10.32 18.35 -11.34
N THR A 250 9.39 19.05 -10.69
CA THR A 250 9.36 19.27 -9.23
C THR A 250 7.93 19.20 -8.69
N LEU A 251 7.78 18.91 -7.40
CA LEU A 251 6.46 18.90 -6.75
C LEU A 251 5.77 20.27 -6.83
N ARG A 252 6.54 21.36 -6.74
CA ARG A 252 6.02 22.72 -6.86
C ARG A 252 5.42 23.00 -8.24
N GLU A 253 6.11 22.56 -9.30
CA GLU A 253 5.58 22.68 -10.66
C GLU A 253 4.34 21.79 -10.85
N PHE A 254 4.38 20.57 -10.32
CA PHE A 254 3.24 19.65 -10.31
C PHE A 254 2.01 20.29 -9.67
N SER A 255 2.16 20.88 -8.48
CA SER A 255 1.09 21.56 -7.76
C SER A 255 0.56 22.76 -8.55
N LYS A 256 1.43 23.59 -9.14
CA LYS A 256 1.01 24.71 -10.01
C LYS A 256 0.19 24.26 -11.22
N LYS A 257 0.54 23.13 -11.86
CA LYS A 257 -0.15 22.62 -13.05
C LYS A 257 -1.48 21.93 -12.74
N THR A 258 -1.62 21.35 -11.55
CA THR A 258 -2.75 20.47 -11.22
C THR A 258 -3.70 21.04 -10.16
N GLY A 259 -3.22 21.92 -9.30
CA GLY A 259 -3.88 22.33 -8.06
C GLY A 259 -3.83 21.28 -6.94
N LEU A 260 -3.20 20.12 -7.18
CA LEU A 260 -2.97 19.09 -6.17
C LEU A 260 -1.68 19.36 -5.40
N GLU A 261 -1.44 18.65 -4.29
CA GLU A 261 -0.21 18.73 -3.50
C GLU A 261 0.23 20.17 -3.18
N GLN A 262 -0.73 21.03 -2.82
CA GLN A 262 -0.45 22.42 -2.43
C GLN A 262 0.40 22.50 -1.16
N HIS A 263 0.28 21.48 -0.30
CA HIS A 263 1.01 21.32 0.95
C HIS A 263 1.92 20.09 0.96
N GLY A 264 2.05 19.40 -0.18
CA GLY A 264 2.97 18.28 -0.32
C GLY A 264 4.43 18.76 -0.22
N ILE A 265 5.32 17.86 0.20
CA ILE A 265 6.75 18.16 0.34
C ILE A 265 7.63 17.15 -0.38
N GLU A 266 8.81 17.61 -0.82
CA GLU A 266 9.89 16.73 -1.23
C GLU A 266 10.79 16.47 -0.02
N VAL A 267 11.18 15.22 0.16
CA VAL A 267 12.03 14.76 1.26
C VAL A 267 13.26 14.02 0.74
N ASP A 268 14.31 13.99 1.55
CA ASP A 268 15.48 13.15 1.30
C ASP A 268 15.22 11.69 1.74
N ALA A 269 16.14 10.79 1.40
CA ALA A 269 16.00 9.37 1.74
C ALA A 269 16.33 9.06 3.21
N ASP A 270 17.09 9.92 3.88
CA ASP A 270 17.64 9.70 5.23
C ASP A 270 16.80 10.36 6.34
N ILE A 271 15.49 10.50 6.10
CA ILE A 271 14.53 11.08 7.05
C ILE A 271 14.19 10.20 8.25
N PHE A 272 14.54 8.91 8.20
CA PHE A 272 14.25 7.93 9.24
C PHE A 272 15.44 7.70 10.16
N GLU A 273 15.20 7.30 11.41
CA GLU A 273 16.25 6.98 12.39
C GLU A 273 17.22 5.94 11.81
N ASN A 274 16.70 4.85 11.22
CA ASN A 274 17.52 3.86 10.54
C ASN A 274 16.75 3.08 9.45
N VAL A 275 16.71 3.60 8.23
CA VAL A 275 16.18 2.88 7.06
C VAL A 275 17.13 3.05 5.89
N SER A 276 17.69 1.94 5.40
CA SER A 276 18.46 1.94 4.16
C SER A 276 17.53 1.69 2.97
N LEU A 277 17.77 2.39 1.85
CA LEU A 277 17.03 2.11 0.63
C LEU A 277 17.43 0.73 0.07
N PRO A 278 16.46 -0.08 -0.39
CA PRO A 278 16.78 -1.27 -1.15
C PRO A 278 17.49 -0.89 -2.46
N ASP A 279 18.37 -1.75 -2.93
CA ASP A 279 19.13 -1.55 -4.17
C ASP A 279 18.22 -1.85 -5.36
N PRO A 280 17.84 -0.84 -6.18
CA PRO A 280 16.89 -1.05 -7.27
C PRO A 280 17.43 -1.96 -8.38
N GLN A 281 18.74 -2.22 -8.43
CA GLN A 281 19.35 -3.17 -9.37
C GLN A 281 19.30 -4.62 -8.87
N LYS A 282 19.07 -4.83 -7.57
CA LYS A 282 19.00 -6.16 -6.94
C LYS A 282 17.56 -6.52 -6.59
N ARG A 283 16.68 -6.51 -7.60
CA ARG A 283 15.24 -6.76 -7.43
C ARG A 283 14.91 -8.10 -6.75
N GLY A 284 15.78 -9.10 -6.88
CA GLY A 284 15.61 -10.43 -6.27
C GLY A 284 16.08 -10.53 -4.81
N LYS A 285 16.59 -9.45 -4.23
CA LYS A 285 17.17 -9.47 -2.88
C LYS A 285 16.09 -9.39 -1.81
N VAL A 286 16.13 -10.33 -0.88
CA VAL A 286 15.37 -10.32 0.37
C VAL A 286 16.14 -9.50 1.42
N TYR A 287 15.44 -8.64 2.15
CA TYR A 287 15.98 -7.85 3.25
C TYR A 287 15.36 -8.27 4.59
N PRO A 288 16.14 -8.38 5.67
CA PRO A 288 15.61 -8.77 6.97
C PRO A 288 14.71 -7.69 7.55
N VAL A 289 13.80 -8.07 8.44
CA VAL A 289 12.97 -7.11 9.20
C VAL A 289 13.79 -6.41 10.29
N ALA A 290 14.72 -7.15 10.92
CA ALA A 290 15.56 -6.62 11.99
C ALA A 290 16.56 -5.56 11.47
N GLY A 291 16.85 -4.57 12.30
CA GLY A 291 17.81 -3.52 11.98
C GLY A 291 17.24 -2.32 11.22
N TYR A 292 15.91 -2.19 11.15
CA TYR A 292 15.21 -1.03 10.59
C TYR A 292 14.43 -0.28 11.67
N ASP A 293 14.47 1.05 11.62
CA ASP A 293 13.66 1.97 12.43
C ASP A 293 13.08 3.07 11.52
N PHE A 294 11.78 2.96 11.25
CA PHE A 294 11.01 3.89 10.41
C PHE A 294 10.47 5.10 11.16
N GLN A 295 10.80 5.27 12.44
CA GLN A 295 10.50 6.54 13.10
C GLN A 295 11.28 7.67 12.41
N LEU A 296 10.66 8.84 12.32
CA LEU A 296 11.31 10.00 11.75
C LEU A 296 12.41 10.52 12.66
N ARG A 297 13.53 10.94 12.07
CA ARG A 297 14.55 11.72 12.76
C ARG A 297 13.94 13.01 13.27
N LYS A 298 14.43 13.49 14.42
CA LYS A 298 13.96 14.75 15.04
C LYS A 298 13.92 15.95 14.08
N ASN A 299 14.88 16.06 13.17
CA ASN A 299 15.01 17.18 12.25
C ASN A 299 14.49 16.86 10.84
N SER A 300 13.77 15.75 10.66
CA SER A 300 13.17 15.40 9.38
C SER A 300 12.12 16.44 8.97
N ALA A 301 12.11 16.81 7.69
CA ALA A 301 11.08 17.68 7.13
C ALA A 301 9.67 17.06 7.15
N ALA A 302 9.58 15.74 7.38
CA ALA A 302 8.31 15.03 7.49
C ALA A 302 7.66 15.13 8.89
N VAL A 303 8.37 15.67 9.89
CA VAL A 303 7.83 15.92 11.23
C VAL A 303 6.91 17.16 11.20
N ASP A 304 5.75 17.10 11.86
CA ASP A 304 4.75 18.17 11.91
C ASP A 304 4.28 18.67 10.52
N ALA A 305 4.37 17.84 9.49
CA ALA A 305 4.11 18.23 8.10
C ALA A 305 2.78 17.70 7.53
N GLY A 306 2.03 16.90 8.29
CA GLY A 306 0.73 16.37 7.89
C GLY A 306 -0.45 17.27 8.24
N VAL A 307 -1.62 16.94 7.68
CA VAL A 307 -2.89 17.56 8.05
C VAL A 307 -3.64 16.71 9.08
N VAL A 308 -4.39 17.33 9.98
CA VAL A 308 -5.30 16.60 10.87
C VAL A 308 -6.41 15.93 10.06
N ILE A 309 -6.58 14.64 10.25
CA ILE A 309 -7.64 13.81 9.68
C ILE A 309 -8.42 13.23 10.86
N PRO A 310 -9.65 13.72 11.13
CA PRO A 310 -10.41 13.31 12.29
C PRO A 310 -10.53 11.80 12.42
N ASN A 311 -10.34 11.27 13.63
CA ASN A 311 -10.37 9.85 13.99
C ASN A 311 -9.20 9.00 13.45
N ILE A 312 -8.25 9.57 12.71
CA ILE A 312 -7.09 8.83 12.17
C ILE A 312 -5.78 9.24 12.84
N ASN A 313 -5.63 10.52 13.17
CA ASN A 313 -4.37 11.05 13.66
C ASN A 313 -4.53 12.10 14.77
N ASP A 314 -5.64 12.08 15.52
CA ASP A 314 -5.94 13.08 16.55
C ASP A 314 -4.92 13.14 17.70
N GLN A 315 -4.09 12.10 17.87
CA GLN A 315 -3.13 11.95 18.96
C GLN A 315 -1.69 12.26 18.55
N TYR A 316 -1.49 13.28 17.71
CA TYR A 316 -0.16 13.79 17.35
C TYR A 316 0.48 14.56 18.52
N THR A 317 1.82 14.64 18.54
CA THR A 317 2.57 15.15 19.70
C THR A 317 3.19 16.52 19.49
N GLY A 318 3.32 16.96 18.24
CA GLY A 318 3.88 18.26 17.89
C GLY A 318 2.82 19.29 17.49
N LYS A 319 3.16 20.14 16.52
CA LYS A 319 2.28 21.19 15.99
C LYS A 319 1.23 20.64 15.02
N ALA A 320 1.54 19.53 14.35
CA ALA A 320 0.66 18.84 13.43
C ALA A 320 1.04 17.35 13.39
N PRO A 321 0.22 16.48 12.77
CA PRO A 321 0.61 15.08 12.56
C PRO A 321 1.89 14.95 11.73
N ASP A 322 2.72 13.96 12.04
CA ASP A 322 3.85 13.59 11.18
C ASP A 322 3.38 12.93 9.89
N LEU A 323 4.13 13.05 8.80
CA LEU A 323 3.88 12.25 7.60
C LEU A 323 4.27 10.78 7.82
N GLY A 324 3.56 9.88 7.15
CA GLY A 324 3.81 8.45 7.18
C GLY A 324 3.14 7.73 8.36
N ALA A 325 3.54 6.48 8.56
CA ALA A 325 2.87 5.54 9.44
C ALA A 325 2.98 5.87 10.92
N TYR A 326 4.13 6.41 11.32
CA TYR A 326 4.48 6.61 12.72
C TYR A 326 4.49 8.08 13.09
N GLU A 327 3.85 8.37 14.20
CA GLU A 327 4.01 9.64 14.90
C GLU A 327 5.25 9.54 15.79
N ARG A 328 6.20 10.45 15.63
CA ARG A 328 7.42 10.46 16.42
C ARG A 328 7.11 10.66 17.90
N GLY A 329 7.82 9.93 18.76
CA GLY A 329 7.62 10.02 20.22
C GLY A 329 6.38 9.26 20.72
N ARG A 330 5.65 8.58 19.84
CA ARG A 330 4.61 7.62 20.21
C ARG A 330 5.15 6.19 20.08
N PRO A 331 4.63 5.24 20.88
CA PRO A 331 4.93 3.83 20.67
C PRO A 331 4.55 3.38 19.27
N ILE A 332 5.42 2.62 18.61
CA ILE A 332 5.10 1.96 17.35
C ILE A 332 4.10 0.81 17.58
N PRO A 333 3.26 0.45 16.60
CA PRO A 333 2.36 -0.70 16.72
C PRO A 333 3.13 -2.00 16.98
N ILE A 334 2.51 -2.90 17.74
CA ILE A 334 3.00 -4.27 17.90
C ILE A 334 2.49 -5.07 16.70
N TYR A 335 3.41 -5.53 15.86
CA TYR A 335 3.12 -6.34 14.67
C TYR A 335 3.23 -7.83 14.98
N GLY A 336 2.40 -8.62 14.31
CA GLY A 336 2.43 -10.08 14.42
C GLY A 336 1.87 -10.60 15.76
N PRO A 337 2.08 -11.90 16.05
CA PRO A 337 1.44 -12.58 17.16
C PRO A 337 1.84 -11.99 18.50
N ARG A 338 0.84 -11.74 19.34
CA ARG A 338 1.05 -11.25 20.71
C ARG A 338 1.31 -12.43 21.65
N PRO A 339 1.99 -12.19 22.79
CA PRO A 339 2.13 -13.20 23.83
C PRO A 339 0.74 -13.70 24.27
N ARG A 340 0.63 -15.02 24.49
CA ARG A 340 -0.57 -15.57 25.12
C ARG A 340 -0.63 -15.11 26.58
N PRO A 341 -1.82 -14.72 27.08
CA PRO A 341 -2.01 -14.31 28.47
C PRO A 341 -1.67 -15.41 29.47
#